data_AF-A0AB39LKL5-F1
#
_entry.id   AF-A0AB39LKL5-F1
#
_cell.length_a   1.000
_cell.length_b   1.000
_cell.length_c   1.000
_cell.angle_alpha   90.00
_cell.angle_beta   90.00
_cell.angle_gamma   90.00
#
_symmetry.space_group_name_H-M   'P 1'
#
loop_
_entity.id
_entity.type
_entity.pdbx_description
1 polymer ?
#
loop_
_entity_poly.entity_id
_entity_poly.type
_entity_poly.pdbx_seq_one_letter_code
_entity_poly.pdbx_strand_id
1 'polypeptide(L)'
;MNETLPALSPNYATLRRHVFTEATEVHGKWPVEFQFRPARGDHRNLLVVFSSVGSRYGFGNALDSVQCHILRIRDHFDGGASYYVARDMDFSVSESVQSLIVSFMERLGVSRDGVTLLGASKGGSAALYYGIRYDYKNIVASTPQYFLGSYSHGHGQLGDAVLGEGQPAENVEIMDSVMRDLLEKDTEFDRNIYVISSPGDYQYEQEVKHFLPALRSYENFNFLFVDSPTVRRHDEVVRQAMPSILSIVYALTEGVAPRWGDVRIGPGPEDEEKAAEHLDRLRHSDTALAVLTRAVVADGRLRLGGHAFLPGVSREGAKDEVKRLVLERRGRSWTFPLASTNEIRLYREYFDEYVCAYEQGGFATPDDLDLTALPRGTYEASVIVSSPDEGIERRTRLIASRPVDARQALGDCELLVRGGGNGVKVTKRRILGDDTDGVRFSLEKSWQRDRTVHAEGVFFLPGRNADKKGHAHYYLVLQGRRGCFSFPLEARKNTAAVHAHRRRGDIGAYPFGYFTTPGDEGVDMSALPSGRYRMYVSMSTGGALFTRRAGRVTLRTVR
;
A
#
# COMPACT_ATOMS: atom_id res chain seq x y z
N MET A 1 -59.74 -1.64 -19.98
CA MET A 1 -58.68 -1.03 -19.15
C MET A 1 -57.37 -1.42 -19.78
N ASN A 2 -56.53 -0.46 -20.20
CA ASN A 2 -55.21 -0.79 -20.78
C ASN A 2 -54.34 -1.42 -19.68
N GLU A 3 -53.93 -2.68 -19.89
CA GLU A 3 -53.19 -3.51 -18.92
C GLU A 3 -51.69 -3.19 -18.82
N THR A 4 -51.24 -2.05 -19.36
CA THR A 4 -49.84 -1.64 -19.27
C THR A 4 -49.61 -0.81 -18.03
N LEU A 5 -48.84 -1.36 -17.08
CA LEU A 5 -48.34 -0.62 -15.92
C LEU A 5 -47.56 0.62 -16.40
N PRO A 6 -47.75 1.79 -15.76
CA PRO A 6 -46.98 2.98 -16.08
C PRO A 6 -45.49 2.77 -15.81
N ALA A 7 -44.65 3.53 -16.51
CA ALA A 7 -43.21 3.50 -16.32
C ALA A 7 -42.85 3.81 -14.86
N LEU A 8 -41.90 3.05 -14.30
CA LEU A 8 -41.37 3.33 -12.98
C LEU A 8 -40.72 4.71 -12.98
N SER A 9 -40.99 5.49 -11.92
CA SER A 9 -40.18 6.66 -11.61
C SER A 9 -38.71 6.24 -11.57
N PRO A 10 -37.78 7.05 -12.09
CA PRO A 10 -36.36 6.80 -11.89
C PRO A 10 -36.09 6.63 -10.39
N ASN A 11 -35.34 5.59 -10.04
CA ASN A 11 -34.89 5.43 -8.67
C ASN A 11 -33.78 6.46 -8.41
N TYR A 12 -34.15 7.63 -7.91
CA TYR A 12 -33.25 8.74 -7.64
C TYR A 12 -32.10 8.37 -6.68
N ALA A 13 -32.29 7.35 -5.82
CA ALA A 13 -31.23 6.83 -4.96
C ALA A 13 -30.13 6.07 -5.74
N THR A 14 -30.44 5.55 -6.94
CA THR A 14 -29.47 4.86 -7.80
C THR A 14 -28.84 5.75 -8.87
N LEU A 15 -29.46 6.90 -9.17
CA LEU A 15 -28.97 7.84 -10.18
C LEU A 15 -27.72 8.61 -9.73
N ARG A 16 -27.59 8.87 -8.42
CA ARG A 16 -26.41 9.52 -7.85
C ARG A 16 -25.56 8.49 -7.12
N ARG A 17 -24.78 7.71 -7.88
CA ARG A 17 -23.80 6.81 -7.26
C ARG A 17 -22.81 7.65 -6.47
N HIS A 18 -22.81 7.46 -5.15
CA HIS A 18 -21.87 8.13 -4.26
C HIS A 18 -20.52 7.41 -4.25
N VAL A 19 -19.85 7.48 -5.40
CA VAL A 19 -18.54 6.90 -5.66
C VAL A 19 -17.71 7.93 -6.42
N PHE A 20 -16.39 7.87 -6.28
CA PHE A 20 -15.50 8.70 -7.08
C PHE A 20 -15.48 8.19 -8.53
N THR A 21 -15.59 9.12 -9.47
CA THR A 21 -15.37 8.90 -10.91
C THR A 21 -14.17 9.70 -11.37
N GLU A 22 -13.26 9.06 -12.10
CA GLU A 22 -12.11 9.71 -12.72
C GLU A 22 -12.47 10.25 -14.10
N ALA A 23 -11.99 11.45 -14.40
CA ALA A 23 -12.11 12.06 -15.71
C ALA A 23 -10.95 13.05 -15.95
N THR A 24 -10.83 13.48 -17.20
CA THR A 24 -9.92 14.53 -17.62
C THR A 24 -10.73 15.56 -18.40
N GLU A 25 -10.57 16.83 -18.06
CA GLU A 25 -11.16 17.94 -18.82
C GLU A 25 -10.06 18.91 -19.23
N VAL A 26 -10.22 19.50 -20.41
CA VAL A 26 -9.29 20.51 -20.92
C VAL A 26 -9.99 21.86 -20.82
N HIS A 27 -9.48 22.68 -19.92
CA HIS A 27 -9.88 24.08 -19.77
C HIS A 27 -8.62 24.92 -19.94
N GLY A 28 -8.49 25.66 -21.04
CA GLY A 28 -7.24 26.35 -21.37
C GLY A 28 -6.19 25.42 -22.00
N LYS A 29 -4.91 25.64 -21.68
CA LYS A 29 -3.78 24.92 -22.30
C LYS A 29 -3.65 23.48 -21.83
N TRP A 30 -3.85 23.23 -20.53
CA TRP A 30 -3.47 21.97 -19.91
C TRP A 30 -4.68 21.06 -19.65
N PRO A 31 -4.63 19.77 -20.04
CA PRO A 31 -5.58 18.78 -19.57
C PRO A 31 -5.45 18.59 -18.05
N VAL A 32 -6.56 18.65 -17.33
CA VAL A 32 -6.59 18.50 -15.88
C VAL A 32 -7.27 17.17 -15.53
N GLU A 33 -6.51 16.25 -14.94
CA GLU A 33 -7.04 14.99 -14.40
C GLU A 33 -7.66 15.21 -13.01
N PHE A 34 -8.85 14.64 -12.78
CA PHE A 34 -9.53 14.75 -11.48
C PHE A 34 -10.35 13.50 -11.12
N GLN A 35 -10.68 13.41 -9.84
CA GLN A 35 -11.74 12.54 -9.31
C GLN A 35 -12.89 13.42 -8.81
N PHE A 36 -14.11 13.07 -9.17
CA PHE A 36 -15.30 13.73 -8.64
C PHE A 36 -16.22 12.75 -7.92
N ARG A 37 -16.79 13.17 -6.80
CA ARG A 37 -17.88 12.48 -6.11
C ARG A 37 -19.01 13.46 -5.82
N PRO A 38 -20.27 13.16 -6.22
CA PRO A 38 -21.39 14.02 -5.91
C PRO A 38 -21.75 13.97 -4.41
N ALA A 39 -22.29 15.08 -3.91
CA ALA A 39 -22.83 15.17 -2.56
C ALA A 39 -23.92 14.13 -2.30
N ARG A 40 -24.06 13.77 -1.02
CA ARG A 40 -25.24 13.10 -0.48
C ARG A 40 -26.23 14.15 0.00
N GLY A 41 -27.53 13.83 -0.07
CA GLY A 41 -28.58 14.72 0.42
C GLY A 41 -28.49 16.14 -0.14
N ASP A 42 -28.53 17.11 0.76
CA ASP A 42 -28.53 18.55 0.52
C ASP A 42 -27.21 19.25 0.91
N HIS A 43 -26.12 18.49 1.07
CA HIS A 43 -24.77 19.01 1.36
C HIS A 43 -24.13 19.65 0.11
N ARG A 44 -24.66 20.80 -0.34
CA ARG A 44 -24.39 21.40 -1.66
C ARG A 44 -23.00 22.01 -1.84
N ASN A 45 -22.24 22.22 -0.78
CA ASN A 45 -20.92 22.84 -0.87
C ASN A 45 -19.90 21.96 -1.61
N LEU A 46 -18.80 22.56 -2.06
CA LEU A 46 -17.75 21.89 -2.83
C LEU A 46 -16.43 21.88 -2.05
N LEU A 47 -15.91 20.68 -1.78
CA LEU A 47 -14.56 20.47 -1.29
C LEU A 47 -13.62 20.21 -2.48
N VAL A 48 -12.67 21.10 -2.70
CA VAL A 48 -11.58 20.94 -3.67
C VAL A 48 -10.34 20.43 -2.95
N VAL A 49 -9.77 19.34 -3.43
CA VAL A 49 -8.63 18.66 -2.80
C VAL A 49 -7.43 18.65 -3.74
N PHE A 50 -6.32 19.20 -3.27
CA PHE A 50 -5.03 19.17 -3.96
C PHE A 50 -4.15 18.04 -3.38
N SER A 51 -3.56 17.23 -4.26
CA SER A 51 -2.75 16.08 -3.88
C SER A 51 -1.31 16.48 -3.53
N SER A 52 -0.74 15.79 -2.54
CA SER A 52 0.68 15.89 -2.18
C SER A 52 1.57 15.09 -3.14
N VAL A 53 2.89 15.25 -3.03
CA VAL A 53 3.86 14.41 -3.76
C VAL A 53 3.63 12.92 -3.44
N GLY A 54 3.67 12.06 -4.47
CA GLY A 54 3.44 10.61 -4.31
C GLY A 54 1.98 10.18 -4.12
N SER A 55 1.02 11.13 -4.04
CA SER A 55 -0.42 10.83 -3.99
C SER A 55 -1.12 11.24 -5.28
N ARG A 56 -1.96 10.36 -5.82
CA ARG A 56 -2.72 10.64 -7.05
C ARG A 56 -3.83 11.68 -6.82
N TYR A 57 -4.56 11.60 -5.71
CA TYR A 57 -5.73 12.47 -5.45
C TYR A 57 -5.83 13.02 -4.02
N GLY A 58 -4.84 12.78 -3.14
CA GLY A 58 -4.85 13.29 -1.75
C GLY A 58 -5.88 12.62 -0.83
N PHE A 59 -5.57 12.56 0.47
CA PHE A 59 -6.47 12.12 1.58
C PHE A 59 -7.11 10.71 1.51
N GLY A 60 -7.00 9.97 0.42
CA GLY A 60 -7.44 8.57 0.32
C GLY A 60 -8.87 8.35 0.82
N ASN A 61 -9.07 7.34 1.67
CA ASN A 61 -10.39 7.01 2.23
C ASN A 61 -10.79 7.92 3.40
N ALA A 62 -9.93 8.86 3.83
CA ALA A 62 -10.24 9.75 4.96
C ALA A 62 -11.44 10.67 4.67
N LEU A 63 -11.78 10.89 3.39
CA LEU A 63 -12.93 11.70 3.00
C LEU A 63 -14.20 10.86 2.73
N ASP A 64 -14.19 9.56 2.98
CA ASP A 64 -15.33 8.68 2.65
C ASP A 64 -16.62 9.12 3.37
N SER A 65 -16.49 9.65 4.58
CA SER A 65 -17.58 10.16 5.42
C SER A 65 -17.99 11.61 5.13
N VAL A 66 -17.25 12.36 4.31
CA VAL A 66 -17.61 13.75 3.94
C VAL A 66 -18.82 13.74 3.00
N GLN A 67 -19.87 14.49 3.32
CA GLN A 67 -21.13 14.39 2.60
C GLN A 67 -21.25 15.33 1.40
N CYS A 68 -20.41 16.37 1.33
CA CYS A 68 -20.48 17.39 0.27
C CYS A 68 -19.95 16.90 -1.09
N HIS A 69 -20.02 17.77 -2.11
CA HIS A 69 -19.36 17.49 -3.38
C HIS A 69 -17.85 17.49 -3.18
N ILE A 70 -17.15 16.53 -3.77
CA ILE A 70 -15.69 16.47 -3.68
C ILE A 70 -15.08 16.43 -5.08
N LEU A 71 -14.22 17.41 -5.36
CA LEU A 71 -13.36 17.47 -6.54
C LEU A 71 -11.91 17.30 -6.09
N ARG A 72 -11.27 16.18 -6.43
CA ARG A 72 -9.85 15.94 -6.19
C ARG A 72 -9.08 16.17 -7.48
N ILE A 73 -8.12 17.07 -7.46
CA ILE A 73 -7.35 17.44 -8.65
C ILE A 73 -5.99 16.79 -8.55
N ARG A 74 -5.59 16.04 -9.58
CA ARG A 74 -4.27 15.41 -9.65
C ARG A 74 -3.26 16.43 -10.20
N ASP A 75 -2.11 16.56 -9.54
CA ASP A 75 -0.98 17.31 -10.09
C ASP A 75 -0.21 16.45 -11.09
N HIS A 76 -0.69 16.41 -12.32
CA HIS A 76 -0.02 15.70 -13.41
C HIS A 76 -0.31 16.37 -14.74
N PHE A 77 0.70 17.05 -15.27
CA PHE A 77 0.62 17.86 -16.49
C PHE A 77 1.78 17.49 -17.39
N ASP A 78 1.48 16.91 -18.55
CA ASP A 78 2.47 16.43 -19.52
C ASP A 78 3.60 15.61 -18.87
N GLY A 79 3.20 14.51 -18.23
CA GLY A 79 4.12 13.57 -17.59
C GLY A 79 4.73 14.02 -16.26
N GLY A 80 4.59 15.29 -15.86
CA GLY A 80 5.26 15.88 -14.70
C GLY A 80 4.33 16.47 -13.64
N ALA A 81 4.87 16.78 -12.47
CA ALA A 81 4.19 17.59 -11.45
C ALA A 81 4.41 19.09 -11.73
N SER A 82 3.60 19.95 -11.12
CA SER A 82 3.63 21.40 -11.39
C SER A 82 3.50 22.29 -10.14
N TYR A 83 3.39 21.68 -8.95
CA TYR A 83 2.97 22.41 -7.74
C TYR A 83 1.58 23.04 -7.86
N TYR A 84 0.81 22.71 -8.90
CA TYR A 84 -0.39 23.42 -9.35
C TYR A 84 -0.14 24.90 -9.71
N VAL A 85 1.13 25.28 -9.92
CA VAL A 85 1.55 26.67 -10.15
C VAL A 85 2.24 26.81 -11.50
N ALA A 86 3.24 25.98 -11.79
CA ALA A 86 4.00 26.05 -13.02
C ALA A 86 4.49 24.66 -13.48
N ARG A 87 4.34 24.38 -14.77
CA ARG A 87 4.93 23.19 -15.43
C ARG A 87 5.99 23.68 -16.41
N ASP A 88 7.26 23.35 -16.17
CA ASP A 88 8.39 23.86 -16.95
C ASP A 88 8.36 25.39 -17.05
N MET A 89 8.19 26.05 -15.90
CA MET A 89 7.99 27.50 -15.77
C MET A 89 6.79 28.09 -16.54
N ASP A 90 5.91 27.26 -17.11
CA ASP A 90 4.64 27.71 -17.67
C ASP A 90 3.57 27.79 -16.58
N PHE A 91 3.28 29.03 -16.17
CA PHE A 91 2.30 29.35 -15.13
C PHE A 91 0.83 29.21 -15.57
N SER A 92 0.54 28.97 -16.86
CA SER A 92 -0.83 28.76 -17.38
C SER A 92 -1.49 27.47 -16.87
N VAL A 93 -0.72 26.57 -16.23
CA VAL A 93 -1.28 25.44 -15.48
C VAL A 93 -2.24 25.92 -14.38
N SER A 94 -1.93 27.05 -13.74
CA SER A 94 -2.78 27.61 -12.69
C SER A 94 -4.16 28.02 -13.21
N GLU A 95 -4.20 28.60 -14.40
CA GLU A 95 -5.43 29.02 -15.07
C GLU A 95 -6.28 27.81 -15.49
N SER A 96 -5.62 26.73 -15.92
CA SER A 96 -6.31 25.51 -16.35
C SER A 96 -7.00 24.80 -15.17
N VAL A 97 -6.30 24.71 -14.03
CA VAL A 97 -6.85 24.16 -12.78
C VAL A 97 -7.97 25.06 -12.23
N GLN A 98 -7.77 26.38 -12.23
CA GLN A 98 -8.80 27.32 -11.79
C GLN A 98 -10.07 27.20 -12.65
N SER A 99 -9.91 27.10 -13.97
CA SER A 99 -11.04 26.97 -14.90
C SER A 99 -11.81 25.66 -14.68
N LEU A 100 -11.12 24.57 -14.33
CA LEU A 100 -11.79 23.34 -13.89
C LEU A 100 -12.65 23.58 -12.63
N ILE A 101 -12.10 24.25 -11.62
CA ILE A 101 -12.84 24.52 -10.37
C ILE A 101 -14.08 25.37 -10.67
N VAL A 102 -13.94 26.43 -11.48
CA VAL A 102 -15.06 27.30 -11.90
C VAL A 102 -16.12 26.51 -12.67
N SER A 103 -15.72 25.64 -13.61
CA SER A 103 -16.65 24.76 -14.33
C SER A 103 -17.48 23.88 -13.39
N PHE A 104 -16.87 23.34 -12.33
CA PHE A 104 -17.61 22.58 -11.32
C PHE A 104 -18.53 23.47 -10.47
N MET A 105 -18.09 24.67 -10.10
CA MET A 105 -18.94 25.63 -9.40
C MET A 105 -20.19 25.96 -10.20
N GLU A 106 -20.05 26.24 -11.49
CA GLU A 106 -21.16 26.54 -12.40
C GLU A 106 -22.13 25.36 -12.54
N ARG A 107 -21.61 24.14 -12.74
CA ARG A 107 -22.42 22.92 -12.86
C ARG A 107 -23.20 22.59 -11.58
N LEU A 108 -22.63 22.92 -10.42
CA LEU A 108 -23.19 22.63 -9.11
C LEU A 108 -24.02 23.78 -8.53
N GLY A 109 -23.91 24.98 -9.11
CA GLY A 109 -24.52 26.20 -8.59
C GLY A 109 -23.92 26.65 -7.24
N VAL A 110 -22.60 26.46 -7.07
CA VAL A 110 -21.88 26.77 -5.82
C VAL A 110 -21.11 28.09 -5.98
N SER A 111 -21.29 29.04 -5.06
CA SER A 111 -20.51 30.28 -5.02
C SER A 111 -19.10 30.04 -4.46
N ARG A 112 -18.18 31.02 -4.61
CA ARG A 112 -16.82 30.92 -4.05
C ARG A 112 -16.82 30.66 -2.53
N ASP A 113 -17.75 31.26 -1.80
CA ASP A 113 -17.91 31.06 -0.35
C ASP A 113 -18.33 29.63 0.02
N GLY A 114 -19.03 28.93 -0.88
CA GLY A 114 -19.40 27.53 -0.74
C GLY A 114 -18.30 26.55 -1.14
N VAL A 115 -17.11 27.05 -1.51
CA VAL A 115 -15.94 26.22 -1.84
C VAL A 115 -14.98 26.18 -0.65
N THR A 116 -14.49 24.98 -0.32
CA THR A 116 -13.39 24.76 0.62
C THR A 116 -12.21 24.14 -0.11
N LEU A 117 -11.03 24.76 0.02
CA LEU A 117 -9.78 24.24 -0.51
C LEU A 117 -9.06 23.45 0.57
N LEU A 118 -8.66 22.23 0.25
CA LEU A 118 -7.97 21.33 1.17
C LEU A 118 -6.70 20.77 0.53
N GLY A 119 -5.61 20.76 1.28
CA GLY A 119 -4.39 20.10 0.84
C GLY A 119 -3.38 19.87 1.96
N ALA A 120 -2.41 19.01 1.66
CA ALA A 120 -1.26 18.76 2.54
C ALA A 120 0.05 18.87 1.76
N SER A 121 1.12 19.35 2.40
CA SER A 121 2.41 19.55 1.74
C SER A 121 2.22 20.43 0.50
N LYS A 122 2.67 19.98 -0.68
CA LYS A 122 2.46 20.64 -1.97
C LYS A 122 0.99 21.04 -2.20
N GLY A 123 0.06 20.16 -1.83
CA GLY A 123 -1.36 20.45 -1.93
C GLY A 123 -1.81 21.53 -0.96
N GLY A 124 -1.17 21.63 0.21
CA GLY A 124 -1.42 22.70 1.19
C GLY A 124 -0.95 24.06 0.64
N SER A 125 0.23 24.11 0.00
CA SER A 125 0.70 25.30 -0.72
C SER A 125 -0.27 25.68 -1.84
N ALA A 126 -0.78 24.72 -2.60
CA ALA A 126 -1.80 24.96 -3.62
C ALA A 126 -3.11 25.49 -3.01
N ALA A 127 -3.60 24.92 -1.90
CA ALA A 127 -4.80 25.42 -1.23
C ALA A 127 -4.65 26.90 -0.83
N LEU A 128 -3.50 27.29 -0.27
CA LEU A 128 -3.19 28.69 0.02
C LEU A 128 -3.08 29.53 -1.26
N TYR A 129 -2.33 29.06 -2.25
CA TYR A 129 -2.11 29.77 -3.51
C TYR A 129 -3.42 30.10 -4.21
N TYR A 130 -4.29 29.10 -4.42
CA TYR A 130 -5.56 29.30 -5.11
C TYR A 130 -6.54 30.10 -4.25
N GLY A 131 -6.54 29.88 -2.94
CA GLY A 131 -7.45 30.56 -2.04
C GLY A 131 -7.22 32.07 -2.01
N ILE A 132 -5.95 32.48 -1.95
CA ILE A 132 -5.56 33.89 -1.96
C ILE A 132 -5.68 34.47 -3.38
N ARG A 133 -5.13 33.80 -4.40
CA ARG A 133 -5.09 34.32 -5.78
C ARG A 133 -6.46 34.47 -6.43
N TYR A 134 -7.40 33.58 -6.11
CA TYR A 134 -8.72 33.49 -6.75
C TYR A 134 -9.89 33.70 -5.80
N ASP A 135 -9.59 34.24 -4.61
CA ASP A 135 -10.58 34.68 -3.62
C ASP A 135 -11.56 33.58 -3.20
N TYR A 136 -11.02 32.42 -2.80
CA TYR A 136 -11.82 31.40 -2.13
C TYR A 136 -11.78 31.59 -0.62
N LYS A 137 -12.96 31.59 -0.02
CA LYS A 137 -13.15 31.95 1.39
C LYS A 137 -12.50 30.98 2.37
N ASN A 138 -12.56 29.68 2.08
CA ASN A 138 -12.24 28.64 3.06
C ASN A 138 -11.02 27.82 2.63
N ILE A 139 -9.96 27.85 3.44
CA ILE A 139 -8.66 27.25 3.12
C ILE A 139 -8.18 26.39 4.29
N VAL A 140 -7.93 25.11 4.04
CA VAL A 140 -7.36 24.16 5.01
C VAL A 140 -6.06 23.61 4.45
N ALA A 141 -4.93 24.05 5.01
CA ALA A 141 -3.59 23.71 4.55
C ALA A 141 -2.78 23.02 5.66
N SER A 142 -2.49 21.73 5.48
CA SER A 142 -1.57 21.02 6.38
C SER A 142 -0.15 21.09 5.83
N THR A 143 0.79 21.49 6.68
CA THR A 143 2.24 21.52 6.42
C THR A 143 2.62 22.09 5.04
N PRO A 144 2.12 23.27 4.64
CA PRO A 144 2.40 23.86 3.34
C PRO A 144 3.89 24.24 3.18
N GLN A 145 4.44 24.11 1.96
CA GLN A 145 5.75 24.63 1.58
C GLN A 145 5.67 26.10 1.13
N TYR A 146 6.61 26.92 1.59
CA TYR A 146 6.74 28.34 1.26
C TYR A 146 7.68 28.55 0.06
N PHE A 147 8.84 27.88 0.07
CA PHE A 147 9.88 27.99 -0.95
C PHE A 147 9.71 26.89 -1.99
N LEU A 148 8.79 27.09 -2.93
CA LEU A 148 8.40 26.07 -3.92
C LEU A 148 9.56 25.67 -4.86
N GLY A 149 10.43 26.63 -5.18
CA GLY A 149 11.59 26.41 -6.04
C GLY A 149 12.68 25.65 -5.32
N SER A 150 13.08 26.12 -4.13
CA SER A 150 14.10 25.47 -3.29
C SER A 150 13.68 24.04 -2.93
N TYR A 151 12.40 23.82 -2.62
CA TYR A 151 11.90 22.47 -2.38
C TYR A 151 11.93 21.60 -3.65
N SER A 152 11.65 22.15 -4.83
CA SER A 152 11.67 21.37 -6.08
C SER A 152 13.10 21.06 -6.54
N HIS A 153 14.05 21.93 -6.25
CA HIS A 153 15.44 21.80 -6.68
C HIS A 153 16.08 20.51 -6.15
N GLY A 154 16.79 19.78 -7.02
CA GLY A 154 17.45 18.52 -6.69
C GLY A 154 16.53 17.31 -6.48
N HIS A 155 15.20 17.47 -6.56
CA HIS A 155 14.23 16.40 -6.30
C HIS A 155 13.86 15.58 -7.56
N GLY A 156 14.87 15.17 -8.34
CA GLY A 156 14.71 14.32 -9.53
C GLY A 156 13.65 14.86 -10.50
N GLN A 157 12.69 14.01 -10.90
CA GLN A 157 11.63 14.36 -11.84
C GLN A 157 10.75 15.54 -11.39
N LEU A 158 10.65 15.83 -10.09
CA LEU A 158 9.91 17.01 -9.62
C LEU A 158 10.63 18.30 -10.01
N GLY A 159 11.95 18.34 -9.84
CA GLY A 159 12.77 19.51 -10.13
C GLY A 159 12.66 19.90 -11.60
N ASP A 160 12.96 18.97 -12.50
CA ASP A 160 12.90 19.25 -13.94
C ASP A 160 11.46 19.57 -14.41
N ALA A 161 10.44 18.93 -13.81
CA ALA A 161 9.07 19.17 -14.21
C ALA A 161 8.57 20.58 -13.85
N VAL A 162 9.03 21.16 -12.74
CA VAL A 162 8.59 22.48 -12.26
C VAL A 162 9.53 23.57 -12.77
N LEU A 163 10.83 23.40 -12.57
CA LEU A 163 11.88 24.39 -12.80
C LEU A 163 12.48 24.33 -14.21
N GLY A 164 12.10 23.33 -15.01
CA GLY A 164 12.68 23.07 -16.31
C GLY A 164 14.00 22.30 -16.26
N GLU A 165 14.42 21.79 -17.42
CA GLU A 165 15.63 20.97 -17.56
C GLU A 165 16.86 21.72 -17.05
N GLY A 166 17.68 21.06 -16.23
CA GLY A 166 18.89 21.64 -15.64
C GLY A 166 18.63 22.56 -14.45
N GLN A 167 17.35 22.83 -14.12
CA GLN A 167 16.90 23.55 -12.92
C GLN A 167 17.68 24.85 -12.65
N PRO A 168 17.61 25.84 -13.57
CA PRO A 168 18.35 27.09 -13.44
C PRO A 168 18.07 27.81 -12.12
N ALA A 169 19.09 28.44 -11.53
CA ALA A 169 18.94 29.18 -10.26
C ALA A 169 17.90 30.31 -10.34
N GLU A 170 17.78 30.98 -11.49
CA GLU A 170 16.73 31.99 -11.74
C GLU A 170 15.32 31.39 -11.60
N ASN A 171 15.10 30.16 -12.10
CA ASN A 171 13.81 29.50 -11.99
C ASN A 171 13.48 29.10 -10.55
N VAL A 172 14.50 28.72 -9.77
CA VAL A 172 14.38 28.47 -8.33
C VAL A 172 13.94 29.75 -7.62
N GLU A 173 14.61 30.88 -7.88
CA GLU A 173 14.29 32.18 -7.29
C GLU A 173 12.89 32.67 -7.66
N ILE A 174 12.47 32.50 -8.92
CA ILE A 174 11.12 32.83 -9.39
C ILE A 174 10.08 31.97 -8.66
N MET A 175 10.31 30.66 -8.54
CA MET A 175 9.34 29.79 -7.86
C MET A 175 9.29 30.03 -6.34
N ASP A 176 10.40 30.42 -5.73
CA ASP A 176 10.46 30.80 -4.31
C ASP A 176 9.79 32.15 -4.02
N SER A 177 9.68 33.04 -5.02
CA SER A 177 8.96 34.30 -4.86
C SER A 177 7.44 34.12 -4.86
N VAL A 178 6.90 33.06 -5.47
CA VAL A 178 5.46 32.90 -5.72
C VAL A 178 4.60 33.14 -4.49
N MET A 179 4.89 32.45 -3.38
CA MET A 179 4.04 32.57 -2.17
C MET A 179 4.24 33.90 -1.46
N ARG A 180 5.48 34.42 -1.42
CA ARG A 180 5.80 35.73 -0.85
C ARG A 180 5.06 36.84 -1.60
N ASP A 181 5.26 36.90 -2.91
CA ASP A 181 4.66 37.89 -3.79
C ASP A 181 3.12 37.83 -3.74
N LEU A 182 2.55 36.63 -3.61
CA LEU A 182 1.11 36.45 -3.46
C LEU A 182 0.59 37.07 -2.17
N LEU A 183 1.27 36.83 -1.04
CA LEU A 183 0.88 37.35 0.28
C LEU A 183 1.10 38.86 0.40
N GLU A 184 2.20 39.39 -0.17
CA GLU A 184 2.51 40.82 -0.13
C GLU A 184 1.56 41.68 -0.97
N LYS A 185 0.98 41.10 -2.03
CA LYS A 185 0.06 41.81 -2.96
C LYS A 185 -1.41 41.67 -2.55
N ASP A 186 -1.75 40.78 -1.63
CA ASP A 186 -3.13 40.57 -1.22
C ASP A 186 -3.65 41.73 -0.37
N THR A 187 -4.88 42.14 -0.65
CA THR A 187 -5.57 43.23 0.06
C THR A 187 -6.86 42.77 0.73
N GLU A 188 -7.28 41.52 0.52
CA GLU A 188 -8.56 40.98 0.99
C GLU A 188 -8.35 40.04 2.18
N PHE A 189 -8.50 40.55 3.40
CA PHE A 189 -8.16 39.78 4.61
C PHE A 189 -9.34 39.00 5.22
N ASP A 190 -10.54 39.12 4.66
CA ASP A 190 -11.72 38.40 5.13
C ASP A 190 -11.77 36.97 4.58
N ARG A 191 -10.95 36.08 5.16
CA ARG A 191 -10.86 34.65 4.80
C ARG A 191 -10.74 33.74 6.02
N ASN A 192 -11.20 32.50 5.87
CA ASN A 192 -11.11 31.43 6.86
C ASN A 192 -9.92 30.54 6.53
N ILE A 193 -8.80 30.75 7.20
CA ILE A 193 -7.54 30.05 6.92
C ILE A 193 -7.17 29.17 8.11
N TYR A 194 -6.99 27.88 7.86
CA TYR A 194 -6.57 26.89 8.85
C TYR A 194 -5.25 26.28 8.41
N VAL A 195 -4.19 26.59 9.14
CA VAL A 195 -2.86 26.00 8.93
C VAL A 195 -2.56 24.98 10.02
N ILE A 196 -2.16 23.79 9.61
CA ILE A 196 -1.80 22.69 10.52
C ILE A 196 -0.31 22.41 10.38
N SER A 197 0.41 22.32 11.49
CA SER A 197 1.83 21.92 11.51
C SER A 197 2.19 21.19 12.81
N SER A 198 3.45 20.83 13.01
CA SER A 198 3.93 20.16 14.24
C SER A 198 5.36 20.58 14.58
N PRO A 199 5.72 20.70 15.87
CA PRO A 199 7.12 20.84 16.27
C PRO A 199 7.97 19.61 15.91
N GLY A 200 7.35 18.44 15.72
CA GLY A 200 8.00 17.21 15.27
C GLY A 200 8.21 17.13 13.76
N ASP A 201 7.79 18.13 12.99
CA ASP A 201 8.03 18.24 11.57
C ASP A 201 9.14 19.25 11.27
N TYR A 202 10.24 18.77 10.69
CA TYR A 202 11.38 19.61 10.32
C TYR A 202 10.98 20.73 9.34
N GLN A 203 9.91 20.54 8.54
CA GLN A 203 9.43 21.56 7.61
C GLN A 203 8.69 22.72 8.30
N TYR A 204 8.33 22.61 9.57
CA TYR A 204 7.80 23.77 10.29
C TYR A 204 8.80 24.93 10.25
N GLU A 205 10.06 24.64 10.59
CA GLU A 205 11.13 25.63 10.62
C GLU A 205 11.63 26.05 9.24
N GLN A 206 11.51 25.21 8.22
CA GLN A 206 12.01 25.51 6.88
C GLN A 206 10.97 26.20 5.99
N GLU A 207 9.69 25.95 6.25
CA GLU A 207 8.62 26.29 5.34
C GLU A 207 7.47 27.00 6.07
N VAL A 208 6.78 26.29 6.97
CA VAL A 208 5.49 26.75 7.49
C VAL A 208 5.62 28.07 8.26
N LYS A 209 6.68 28.25 9.05
CA LYS A 209 6.86 29.46 9.86
C LYS A 209 6.91 30.75 9.03
N HIS A 210 7.34 30.66 7.76
CA HIS A 210 7.47 31.82 6.88
C HIS A 210 6.13 32.37 6.42
N PHE A 211 5.07 31.55 6.41
CA PHE A 211 3.71 32.01 6.17
C PHE A 211 3.12 32.82 7.32
N LEU A 212 3.47 32.47 8.56
CA LEU A 212 2.72 32.90 9.75
C LEU A 212 2.61 34.43 9.92
N PRO A 213 3.65 35.25 9.68
CA PRO A 213 3.53 36.70 9.81
C PRO A 213 2.44 37.30 8.90
N ALA A 214 2.38 36.87 7.64
CA ALA A 214 1.38 37.34 6.70
C ALA A 214 -0.01 36.75 7.01
N LEU A 215 -0.09 35.44 7.23
CA LEU A 215 -1.37 34.76 7.44
C LEU A 215 -2.10 35.21 8.72
N ARG A 216 -1.39 35.67 9.75
CA ARG A 216 -2.02 36.23 10.96
C ARG A 216 -2.78 37.55 10.73
N SER A 217 -2.62 38.18 9.57
CA SER A 217 -3.35 39.40 9.22
C SER A 217 -4.78 39.13 8.73
N TYR A 218 -5.12 37.87 8.41
CA TYR A 218 -6.46 37.49 7.98
C TYR A 218 -7.43 37.38 9.16
N GLU A 219 -8.67 37.83 8.97
CA GLU A 219 -9.67 37.97 10.03
C GLU A 219 -9.97 36.67 10.79
N ASN A 220 -9.94 35.53 10.07
CA ASN A 220 -10.14 34.21 10.66
C ASN A 220 -8.99 33.27 10.31
N PHE A 221 -7.78 33.67 10.70
CA PHE A 221 -6.62 32.79 10.72
C PHE A 221 -6.59 31.88 11.96
N ASN A 222 -6.24 30.62 11.74
CA ASN A 222 -6.17 29.57 12.75
C ASN A 222 -4.92 28.73 12.53
N PHE A 223 -4.10 28.58 13.58
CA PHE A 223 -2.90 27.76 13.54
C PHE A 223 -2.99 26.62 14.54
N LEU A 224 -3.00 25.39 14.03
CA LEU A 224 -3.04 24.16 14.82
C LEU A 224 -1.65 23.55 14.86
N PHE A 225 -1.00 23.62 16.02
CA PHE A 225 0.34 23.07 16.21
C PHE A 225 0.26 21.74 16.96
N VAL A 226 0.39 20.64 16.21
CA VAL A 226 0.19 19.26 16.65
C VAL A 226 1.40 18.79 17.47
N ASP A 227 1.29 18.85 18.78
CA ASP A 227 2.31 18.42 19.72
C ASP A 227 2.06 16.97 20.16
N SER A 228 2.84 16.05 19.59
CA SER A 228 2.66 14.62 19.80
C SER A 228 3.99 13.88 19.62
N PRO A 229 4.32 12.94 20.53
CA PRO A 229 5.57 12.18 20.46
C PRO A 229 5.62 11.21 19.26
N THR A 230 4.46 10.91 18.67
CA THR A 230 4.32 10.03 17.51
C THR A 230 4.42 10.76 16.17
N VAL A 231 4.61 12.09 16.19
CA VAL A 231 4.89 12.89 14.99
C VAL A 231 6.39 13.16 14.97
N ARG A 232 7.11 12.44 14.13
CA ARG A 232 8.57 12.59 13.95
C ARG A 232 8.96 12.90 12.51
N ARG A 233 7.96 12.90 11.61
CA ARG A 233 8.13 13.07 10.18
C ARG A 233 7.01 13.91 9.61
N HIS A 234 7.32 14.54 8.49
CA HIS A 234 6.39 15.35 7.73
C HIS A 234 5.09 14.61 7.33
N ASP A 235 5.17 13.35 6.91
CA ASP A 235 3.99 12.57 6.48
C ASP A 235 3.02 12.22 7.63
N GLU A 236 3.41 12.45 8.87
CA GLU A 236 2.69 12.02 10.06
C GLU A 236 1.83 13.12 10.67
N VAL A 237 2.17 14.39 10.41
CA VAL A 237 1.39 15.55 10.87
C VAL A 237 -0.05 15.44 10.40
N VAL A 238 -0.26 15.22 9.09
CA VAL A 238 -1.59 15.08 8.48
C VAL A 238 -2.35 13.94 9.16
N ARG A 239 -1.70 12.80 9.34
CA ARG A 239 -2.33 11.61 9.94
C ARG A 239 -2.79 11.89 11.36
N GLN A 240 -1.92 12.48 12.18
CA GLN A 240 -2.22 12.80 13.57
C GLN A 240 -3.31 13.87 13.67
N ALA A 241 -3.31 14.84 12.76
CA ALA A 241 -4.27 15.93 12.72
C ALA A 241 -5.59 15.60 12.00
N MET A 242 -5.73 14.41 11.40
CA MET A 242 -6.91 14.06 10.60
C MET A 242 -8.25 14.31 11.32
N PRO A 243 -8.41 13.98 12.62
CA PRO A 243 -9.64 14.30 13.33
C PRO A 243 -9.97 15.80 13.32
N SER A 244 -8.97 16.65 13.56
CA SER A 244 -9.12 18.11 13.55
C SER A 244 -9.38 18.65 12.14
N ILE A 245 -8.66 18.14 11.14
CA ILE A 245 -8.88 18.49 9.72
C ILE A 245 -10.31 18.15 9.31
N LEU A 246 -10.80 16.95 9.64
CA LEU A 246 -12.17 16.55 9.31
C LEU A 246 -13.20 17.39 10.08
N SER A 247 -12.95 17.72 11.34
CA SER A 247 -13.83 18.62 12.12
C SER A 247 -13.98 19.99 11.43
N ILE A 248 -12.86 20.58 10.99
CA ILE A 248 -12.85 21.84 10.25
C ILE A 248 -13.57 21.69 8.91
N VAL A 249 -13.24 20.66 8.13
CA VAL A 249 -13.88 20.39 6.83
C VAL A 249 -15.39 20.23 7.00
N TYR A 250 -15.86 19.44 7.96
CA TYR A 250 -17.29 19.27 8.21
C TYR A 250 -17.96 20.61 8.51
N ALA A 251 -17.40 21.40 9.43
CA ALA A 251 -17.97 22.71 9.75
C ALA A 251 -18.04 23.62 8.53
N LEU A 252 -16.94 23.77 7.78
CA LEU A 252 -16.87 24.65 6.61
C LEU A 252 -17.84 24.21 5.52
N THR A 253 -17.95 22.89 5.28
CA THR A 253 -18.87 22.36 4.27
C THR A 253 -20.34 22.45 4.68
N GLU A 254 -20.64 22.76 5.95
CA GLU A 254 -21.98 23.10 6.45
C GLU A 254 -22.19 24.62 6.62
N GLY A 255 -21.26 25.44 6.11
CA GLY A 255 -21.37 26.90 6.15
C GLY A 255 -20.99 27.54 7.48
N VAL A 256 -20.31 26.80 8.37
CA VAL A 256 -19.81 27.31 9.65
C VAL A 256 -18.29 27.41 9.59
N ALA A 257 -17.73 28.56 9.97
CA ALA A 257 -16.30 28.78 10.03
C ALA A 257 -15.82 28.86 11.49
N PRO A 258 -15.29 27.76 12.08
CA PRO A 258 -14.76 27.77 13.44
C PRO A 258 -13.63 28.78 13.62
N ARG A 259 -13.54 29.39 14.81
CA ARG A 259 -12.42 30.24 15.21
C ARG A 259 -11.69 29.60 16.38
N TRP A 260 -10.54 29.01 16.12
CA TRP A 260 -9.66 28.37 17.09
C TRP A 260 -8.51 29.29 17.50
N GLY A 261 -8.03 30.14 16.59
CA GLY A 261 -6.82 30.94 16.80
C GLY A 261 -5.55 30.08 16.77
N ASP A 262 -4.54 30.49 17.54
CA ASP A 262 -3.28 29.75 17.70
C ASP A 262 -3.42 28.73 18.84
N VAL A 263 -3.51 27.45 18.49
CA VAL A 263 -3.73 26.36 19.45
C VAL A 263 -2.67 25.27 19.32
N ARG A 264 -2.22 24.74 20.45
CA ARG A 264 -1.45 23.49 20.50
C ARG A 264 -2.41 22.34 20.76
N ILE A 265 -2.37 21.31 19.91
CA ILE A 265 -3.26 20.14 19.99
C ILE A 265 -2.45 18.85 20.09
N GLY A 266 -3.02 17.80 20.68
CA GLY A 266 -2.33 16.53 20.93
C GLY A 266 -2.01 16.34 22.41
N PRO A 267 -1.41 15.19 22.77
CA PRO A 267 -1.11 14.87 24.16
C PRO A 267 0.02 15.71 24.77
N GLY A 268 0.76 16.46 23.94
CA GLY A 268 1.98 17.16 24.36
C GLY A 268 3.19 16.22 24.45
N PRO A 269 4.32 16.70 24.99
CA PRO A 269 5.51 15.88 25.21
C PRO A 269 5.25 14.79 26.26
N GLU A 270 6.00 13.69 26.15
CA GLU A 270 5.96 12.61 27.15
C GLU A 270 6.73 13.00 28.42
N ASP A 271 6.27 12.48 29.56
CA ASP A 271 7.01 12.50 30.82
C ASP A 271 8.16 11.48 30.73
N GLU A 272 9.39 11.97 30.62
CA GLU A 272 10.58 11.14 30.35
C GLU A 272 10.85 10.13 31.47
N GLU A 273 10.59 10.49 32.73
CA GLU A 273 10.80 9.60 33.88
C GLU A 273 9.79 8.45 33.86
N LYS A 274 8.50 8.75 33.69
CA LYS A 274 7.47 7.71 33.59
C LYS A 274 7.63 6.83 32.35
N ALA A 275 8.05 7.42 31.23
CA ALA A 275 8.37 6.68 30.03
C ALA A 275 9.52 5.69 30.29
N ALA A 276 10.59 6.13 30.93
CA ALA A 276 11.72 5.26 31.28
C ALA A 276 11.29 4.11 32.21
N GLU A 277 10.56 4.40 33.28
CA GLU A 277 10.06 3.37 34.21
C GLU A 277 9.15 2.35 33.53
N HIS A 278 8.23 2.81 32.67
CA HIS A 278 7.32 1.92 31.95
C HIS A 278 8.04 1.02 30.95
N LEU A 279 8.93 1.60 30.16
CA LEU A 279 9.70 0.86 29.16
C LEU A 279 10.66 -0.14 29.81
N ASP A 280 11.30 0.22 30.94
CA ASP A 280 12.14 -0.70 31.70
C ASP A 280 11.34 -1.91 32.23
N ARG A 281 10.14 -1.66 32.78
CA ARG A 281 9.23 -2.72 33.21
C ARG A 281 8.80 -3.63 32.04
N LEU A 282 8.51 -3.07 30.87
CA LEU A 282 8.21 -3.86 29.67
C LEU A 282 9.43 -4.68 29.23
N ARG A 283 10.63 -4.10 29.28
CA ARG A 283 11.89 -4.74 28.89
C ARG A 283 12.21 -5.96 29.76
N HIS A 284 11.94 -5.85 31.06
CA HIS A 284 12.13 -6.93 32.03
C HIS A 284 10.98 -7.95 32.08
N SER A 285 9.89 -7.71 31.36
CA SER A 285 8.80 -8.68 31.24
C SER A 285 9.24 -9.96 30.48
N ASP A 286 8.62 -11.10 30.77
CA ASP A 286 8.86 -12.35 30.06
C ASP A 286 8.06 -12.41 28.74
N THR A 287 8.16 -11.37 27.92
CA THR A 287 7.40 -11.25 26.67
C THR A 287 8.28 -10.88 25.48
N ALA A 288 7.85 -11.30 24.29
CA ALA A 288 8.45 -10.93 23.01
C ALA A 288 7.38 -10.95 21.93
N LEU A 289 7.58 -10.13 20.89
CA LEU A 289 6.66 -10.04 19.75
C LEU A 289 7.27 -10.72 18.52
N ALA A 290 6.44 -11.42 17.73
CA ALA A 290 6.82 -11.91 16.41
C ALA A 290 5.61 -11.98 15.46
N VAL A 291 5.58 -11.11 14.46
CA VAL A 291 4.50 -10.96 13.48
C VAL A 291 5.07 -11.08 12.07
N LEU A 292 4.62 -12.08 11.33
CA LEU A 292 4.89 -12.26 9.91
C LEU A 292 4.00 -11.30 9.10
N THR A 293 4.62 -10.38 8.36
CA THR A 293 3.91 -9.43 7.50
C THR A 293 4.01 -9.80 6.02
N ARG A 294 5.04 -10.57 5.65
CA ARG A 294 5.32 -10.98 4.26
C ARG A 294 5.86 -12.40 4.20
N ALA A 295 5.30 -13.21 3.30
CA ALA A 295 5.92 -14.45 2.84
C ALA A 295 5.78 -14.51 1.32
N VAL A 296 6.89 -14.53 0.60
CA VAL A 296 6.92 -14.51 -0.87
C VAL A 296 7.92 -15.53 -1.37
N VAL A 297 7.67 -16.07 -2.56
CA VAL A 297 8.69 -16.85 -3.27
C VAL A 297 9.32 -15.96 -4.32
N ALA A 298 10.63 -15.76 -4.22
CA ALA A 298 11.44 -15.00 -5.16
C ALA A 298 12.68 -15.84 -5.51
N ASP A 299 13.04 -15.87 -6.79
CA ASP A 299 14.21 -16.63 -7.27
C ASP A 299 14.17 -18.12 -6.88
N GLY A 300 12.95 -18.67 -6.82
CA GLY A 300 12.70 -20.04 -6.41
C GLY A 300 12.97 -20.31 -4.92
N ARG A 301 13.08 -19.28 -4.06
CA ARG A 301 13.28 -19.37 -2.61
C ARG A 301 12.18 -18.66 -1.84
N LEU A 302 11.72 -19.27 -0.76
CA LEU A 302 10.76 -18.67 0.17
C LEU A 302 11.47 -17.65 1.05
N ARG A 303 11.08 -16.39 0.91
CA ARG A 303 11.52 -15.26 1.74
C ARG A 303 10.42 -14.88 2.72
N LEU A 304 10.73 -14.87 4.02
CA LEU A 304 9.84 -14.40 5.08
C LEU A 304 10.33 -13.05 5.59
N GLY A 305 9.39 -12.17 5.92
CA GLY A 305 9.67 -10.87 6.51
C GLY A 305 8.58 -10.45 7.46
N GLY A 306 8.94 -9.70 8.50
CA GLY A 306 8.04 -9.37 9.57
C GLY A 306 8.68 -8.51 10.64
N HIS A 307 8.02 -8.42 11.78
CA HIS A 307 8.48 -7.69 12.95
C HIS A 307 8.73 -8.70 14.07
N ALA A 308 9.88 -8.63 14.74
CA ALA A 308 10.14 -9.38 15.96
C ALA A 308 11.11 -8.59 16.84
N PHE A 309 10.76 -8.36 18.10
CA PHE A 309 11.57 -7.59 19.03
C PHE A 309 11.20 -7.88 20.48
N LEU A 310 12.07 -7.48 21.40
CA LEU A 310 11.78 -7.45 22.84
C LEU A 310 11.12 -6.08 23.16
N PRO A 311 9.97 -6.05 23.86
CA PRO A 311 9.33 -4.79 24.23
C PRO A 311 10.21 -3.90 25.12
N GLY A 312 9.87 -2.61 25.23
CA GLY A 312 10.50 -1.71 26.20
C GLY A 312 11.80 -1.04 25.74
N VAL A 313 12.04 -0.93 24.44
CA VAL A 313 13.24 -0.21 23.94
C VAL A 313 13.06 1.31 24.10
N SER A 314 13.91 1.93 24.91
CA SER A 314 13.92 3.37 25.16
C SER A 314 14.37 4.19 23.94
N ARG A 315 14.18 5.51 24.01
CA ARG A 315 14.58 6.44 22.94
C ARG A 315 16.10 6.58 22.78
N GLU A 316 16.88 6.19 23.79
CA GLU A 316 18.35 6.36 23.82
C GLU A 316 19.10 5.45 22.84
N GLY A 317 18.41 4.50 22.20
CA GLY A 317 18.94 3.80 21.03
C GLY A 317 18.48 2.36 20.92
N ALA A 318 18.37 1.89 19.67
CA ALA A 318 18.09 0.50 19.38
C ALA A 318 19.19 -0.39 19.98
N LYS A 319 18.79 -1.38 20.78
CA LYS A 319 19.67 -2.43 21.26
C LYS A 319 19.91 -3.45 20.14
N ASP A 320 21.10 -4.04 20.11
CA ASP A 320 21.43 -5.07 19.13
C ASP A 320 20.65 -6.37 19.45
N GLU A 321 19.52 -6.52 18.77
CA GLU A 321 18.67 -7.69 18.91
C GLU A 321 18.94 -8.72 17.81
N VAL A 322 19.34 -9.92 18.24
CA VAL A 322 19.55 -11.09 17.37
C VAL A 322 18.25 -11.90 17.29
N LYS A 323 17.87 -12.25 16.07
CA LYS A 323 16.58 -12.89 15.77
C LYS A 323 16.82 -14.26 15.13
N ARG A 324 16.09 -15.29 15.57
CA ARG A 324 16.21 -16.66 15.07
C ARG A 324 14.84 -17.28 14.85
N LEU A 325 14.58 -17.79 13.65
CA LEU A 325 13.39 -18.58 13.35
C LEU A 325 13.55 -19.99 13.91
N VAL A 326 12.58 -20.44 14.69
CA VAL A 326 12.52 -21.81 15.22
C VAL A 326 11.32 -22.52 14.63
N LEU A 327 11.58 -23.61 13.93
CA LEU A 327 10.58 -24.54 13.42
C LEU A 327 10.56 -25.77 14.32
N GLU A 328 9.40 -26.09 14.89
CA GLU A 328 9.27 -27.20 15.85
C GLU A 328 8.32 -28.27 15.34
N ARG A 329 8.72 -29.54 15.50
CA ARG A 329 7.89 -30.70 15.19
C ARG A 329 8.22 -31.87 16.14
N ARG A 330 7.20 -32.35 16.86
CA ARG A 330 7.27 -33.53 17.73
C ARG A 330 8.45 -33.48 18.73
N GLY A 331 8.62 -32.34 19.40
CA GLY A 331 9.68 -32.12 20.40
C GLY A 331 11.09 -31.92 19.83
N ARG A 332 11.26 -31.87 18.50
CA ARG A 332 12.52 -31.48 17.85
C ARG A 332 12.39 -30.07 17.28
N SER A 333 13.45 -29.28 17.41
CA SER A 333 13.54 -27.91 16.90
C SER A 333 14.63 -27.78 15.85
N TRP A 334 14.39 -26.91 14.88
CA TRP A 334 15.35 -26.47 13.89
C TRP A 334 15.40 -24.95 13.92
N THR A 335 16.59 -24.41 14.13
CA THR A 335 16.80 -22.97 14.35
C THR A 335 17.60 -22.39 13.20
N PHE A 336 17.13 -21.26 12.68
CA PHE A 336 17.71 -20.56 11.54
C PHE A 336 17.91 -19.08 11.88
N PRO A 337 19.02 -18.46 11.44
CA PRO A 337 19.22 -17.02 11.64
C PRO A 337 18.19 -16.21 10.85
N LEU A 338 17.81 -15.06 11.41
CA LEU A 338 17.06 -14.01 10.71
C LEU A 338 17.92 -12.75 10.68
N ALA A 339 17.92 -12.05 9.55
CA ALA A 339 18.54 -10.74 9.43
C ALA A 339 17.61 -9.69 10.04
N SER A 340 18.16 -8.79 10.86
CA SER A 340 17.44 -7.61 11.33
C SER A 340 17.26 -6.61 10.19
N THR A 341 16.09 -6.00 10.09
CA THR A 341 15.79 -4.98 9.08
C THR A 341 15.31 -3.69 9.75
N ASN A 342 15.65 -2.57 9.12
CA ASN A 342 15.25 -1.26 9.61
C ASN A 342 13.80 -0.93 9.20
N GLU A 343 12.94 -0.72 10.19
CA GLU A 343 11.50 -0.44 10.08
C GLU A 343 11.14 0.82 10.88
N ILE A 344 11.47 1.98 10.31
CA ILE A 344 11.37 3.31 10.94
C ILE A 344 9.96 3.76 11.36
N ARG A 345 8.92 2.93 11.19
CA ARG A 345 7.53 3.23 11.56
C ARG A 345 7.01 2.39 12.73
N LEU A 346 7.81 1.44 13.22
CA LEU A 346 7.37 0.52 14.29
C LEU A 346 7.08 1.23 15.61
N TYR A 347 7.75 2.35 15.89
CA TYR A 347 7.52 3.17 17.08
C TYR A 347 6.06 3.65 17.21
N ARG A 348 5.35 3.77 16.07
CA ARG A 348 3.93 4.12 16.01
C ARG A 348 3.04 2.89 15.88
N GLU A 349 3.42 1.92 15.05
CA GLU A 349 2.60 0.71 14.81
C GLU A 349 2.44 -0.14 16.07
N TYR A 350 3.45 -0.14 16.92
CA TYR A 350 3.44 -0.77 18.24
C TYR A 350 3.55 0.27 19.35
N PHE A 351 2.99 1.45 19.12
CA PHE A 351 2.80 2.42 20.18
C PHE A 351 1.92 1.80 21.27
N ASP A 352 2.38 1.92 22.51
CA ASP A 352 1.67 1.46 23.70
C ASP A 352 1.21 2.68 24.50
N GLU A 353 1.80 2.95 25.66
CA GLU A 353 1.57 4.16 26.44
C GLU A 353 2.60 5.26 26.11
N TYR A 354 3.84 4.85 25.78
CA TYR A 354 4.95 5.73 25.45
C TYR A 354 5.66 5.29 24.17
N VAL A 355 6.37 6.20 23.50
CA VAL A 355 7.10 5.89 22.27
C VAL A 355 8.27 4.95 22.51
N CYS A 356 8.29 3.85 21.76
CA CYS A 356 9.35 2.84 21.78
C CYS A 356 10.24 2.92 20.53
N ALA A 357 11.56 2.77 20.66
CA ALA A 357 12.49 2.82 19.52
C ALA A 357 12.67 1.46 18.82
N TYR A 358 11.59 0.91 18.24
CA TYR A 358 11.61 -0.40 17.57
C TYR A 358 12.13 -0.37 16.13
N GLU A 359 12.96 0.58 15.74
CA GLU A 359 13.41 0.71 14.34
C GLU A 359 14.15 -0.54 13.85
N GLN A 360 14.89 -1.24 14.72
CA GLN A 360 15.55 -2.51 14.39
C GLN A 360 14.68 -3.75 14.65
N GLY A 361 13.39 -3.55 14.92
CA GLY A 361 12.43 -4.61 15.19
C GLY A 361 11.98 -5.38 13.94
N GLY A 362 12.41 -4.99 12.74
CA GLY A 362 12.17 -5.75 11.53
C GLY A 362 13.01 -7.03 11.44
N PHE A 363 12.52 -8.02 10.71
CA PHE A 363 13.30 -9.19 10.32
C PHE A 363 13.04 -9.61 8.87
N ALA A 364 14.04 -10.26 8.27
CA ALA A 364 13.94 -11.00 7.03
C ALA A 364 14.72 -12.32 7.10
N THR A 365 14.31 -13.31 6.34
CA THR A 365 15.12 -14.52 6.12
C THR A 365 16.33 -14.17 5.25
N PRO A 366 17.55 -14.60 5.61
CA PRO A 366 18.73 -14.47 4.77
C PRO A 366 18.54 -15.12 3.39
N ASP A 367 19.25 -14.62 2.38
CA ASP A 367 19.17 -15.16 1.02
C ASP A 367 19.63 -16.62 0.93
N ASP A 368 20.54 -17.04 1.82
CA ASP A 368 21.10 -18.38 1.92
C ASP A 368 20.30 -19.32 2.83
N LEU A 369 19.13 -18.93 3.34
CA LEU A 369 18.29 -19.79 4.15
C LEU A 369 17.93 -21.09 3.41
N ASP A 370 18.47 -22.20 3.90
CA ASP A 370 18.23 -23.52 3.32
C ASP A 370 17.28 -24.37 4.16
N LEU A 371 16.12 -24.67 3.58
CA LEU A 371 15.09 -25.53 4.17
C LEU A 371 15.06 -26.94 3.52
N THR A 372 16.02 -27.26 2.64
CA THR A 372 16.14 -28.57 1.99
C THR A 372 16.47 -29.69 2.96
N ALA A 373 17.23 -29.41 4.02
CA ALA A 373 17.58 -30.38 5.05
C ALA A 373 16.42 -30.72 6.01
N LEU A 374 15.36 -29.89 6.05
CA LEU A 374 14.21 -30.17 6.92
C LEU A 374 13.55 -31.51 6.55
N PRO A 375 13.25 -32.37 7.53
CA PRO A 375 12.42 -33.54 7.29
C PRO A 375 11.04 -33.18 6.72
N ARG A 376 10.35 -34.15 6.15
CA ARG A 376 8.95 -33.96 5.75
C ARG A 376 8.06 -33.88 6.98
N GLY A 377 7.11 -32.97 6.97
CA GLY A 377 6.13 -32.76 8.04
C GLY A 377 5.63 -31.33 8.11
N THR A 378 4.80 -31.08 9.11
CA THR A 378 4.32 -29.74 9.47
C THR A 378 5.01 -29.30 10.75
N TYR A 379 5.45 -28.05 10.74
CA TYR A 379 6.23 -27.39 11.78
C TYR A 379 5.46 -26.18 12.28
N GLU A 380 5.41 -26.01 13.60
CA GLU A 380 4.96 -24.76 14.21
C GLU A 380 6.13 -23.77 14.20
N ALA A 381 5.88 -22.52 13.79
CA ALA A 381 6.89 -21.48 13.74
C ALA A 381 6.86 -20.58 14.99
N SER A 382 8.05 -20.26 15.48
CA SER A 382 8.30 -19.34 16.59
C SER A 382 9.57 -18.54 16.30
N VAL A 383 9.76 -17.43 16.99
CA VAL A 383 10.98 -16.63 16.87
C VAL A 383 11.61 -16.52 18.25
N ILE A 384 12.92 -16.72 18.31
CA ILE A 384 13.74 -16.33 19.45
C ILE A 384 14.28 -14.93 19.16
N VAL A 385 14.09 -14.02 20.11
CA VAL A 385 14.72 -12.70 20.12
C VAL A 385 15.63 -12.64 21.34
N SER A 386 16.88 -12.25 21.14
CA SER A 386 17.87 -12.11 22.19
C SER A 386 18.54 -10.75 22.12
N SER A 387 18.75 -10.13 23.29
CA SER A 387 19.64 -9.00 23.48
C SER A 387 20.87 -9.49 24.25
N PRO A 388 22.00 -9.75 23.57
CA PRO A 388 23.22 -10.26 24.22
C PRO A 388 23.75 -9.31 25.29
N ASP A 389 23.71 -8.00 25.03
CA ASP A 389 24.22 -6.96 25.93
C ASP A 389 23.46 -6.91 27.26
N GLU A 390 22.18 -7.27 27.23
CA GLU A 390 21.30 -7.30 28.40
C GLU A 390 21.14 -8.72 28.99
N GLY A 391 21.71 -9.74 28.34
CA GLY A 391 21.53 -11.14 28.76
C GLY A 391 20.07 -11.64 28.66
N ILE A 392 19.24 -11.03 27.80
CA ILE A 392 17.83 -11.39 27.63
C ILE A 392 17.69 -12.33 26.44
N GLU A 393 16.99 -13.45 26.62
CA GLU A 393 16.54 -14.34 25.53
C GLU A 393 15.08 -14.74 25.76
N ARG A 394 14.25 -14.54 24.74
CA ARG A 394 12.81 -14.87 24.77
C ARG A 394 12.39 -15.57 23.50
N ARG A 395 11.50 -16.55 23.64
CA ARG A 395 10.88 -17.28 22.52
C ARG A 395 9.39 -16.98 22.48
N THR A 396 8.89 -16.58 21.32
CA THR A 396 7.46 -16.29 21.12
C THR A 396 6.94 -16.94 19.85
N ARG A 397 5.63 -17.19 19.78
CA ARG A 397 5.00 -17.79 18.60
C ARG A 397 5.00 -16.79 17.45
N LEU A 398 5.35 -17.24 16.24
CA LEU A 398 5.22 -16.41 15.06
C LEU A 398 3.75 -16.43 14.61
N ILE A 399 3.10 -15.27 14.63
CA ILE A 399 1.72 -15.09 14.14
C ILE A 399 1.72 -14.28 12.84
N ALA A 400 0.58 -14.18 12.16
CA ALA A 400 0.42 -13.28 11.02
C ALA A 400 -0.82 -12.41 11.21
N SER A 401 -0.68 -11.09 11.05
CA SER A 401 -1.79 -10.12 11.19
C SER A 401 -2.80 -10.21 10.04
N ARG A 402 -2.36 -10.72 8.88
CA ARG A 402 -3.20 -11.08 7.74
C ARG A 402 -2.96 -12.53 7.36
N PRO A 403 -3.95 -13.24 6.79
CA PRO A 403 -3.74 -14.60 6.31
C PRO A 403 -2.59 -14.67 5.31
N VAL A 404 -1.63 -15.56 5.58
CA VAL A 404 -0.50 -15.83 4.70
C VAL A 404 -0.68 -17.21 4.07
N ASP A 405 -0.42 -17.32 2.76
CA ASP A 405 -0.35 -18.57 2.00
C ASP A 405 0.71 -18.43 0.91
N ALA A 406 1.89 -19.02 1.12
CA ALA A 406 3.02 -18.99 0.20
C ALA A 406 3.56 -20.40 -0.05
N ARG A 407 3.93 -20.71 -1.30
CA ARG A 407 4.28 -22.08 -1.73
C ARG A 407 5.47 -22.10 -2.65
N GLN A 408 6.42 -23.00 -2.40
CA GLN A 408 7.64 -23.16 -3.17
C GLN A 408 7.85 -24.63 -3.52
N ALA A 409 8.21 -24.92 -4.77
CA ALA A 409 8.72 -26.23 -5.15
C ALA A 409 10.15 -26.40 -4.65
N LEU A 410 10.47 -27.55 -4.06
CA LEU A 410 11.79 -27.88 -3.52
C LEU A 410 12.16 -29.32 -3.88
N GLY A 411 12.70 -29.52 -5.07
CA GLY A 411 13.05 -30.85 -5.60
C GLY A 411 11.82 -31.76 -5.69
N ASP A 412 11.76 -32.78 -4.83
CA ASP A 412 10.65 -33.73 -4.75
C ASP A 412 9.56 -33.34 -3.72
N CYS A 413 9.68 -32.14 -3.15
CA CYS A 413 8.79 -31.63 -2.12
C CYS A 413 8.14 -30.31 -2.53
N GLU A 414 7.02 -30.00 -1.88
CA GLU A 414 6.47 -28.65 -1.76
C GLU A 414 6.73 -28.15 -0.35
N LEU A 415 7.18 -26.90 -0.24
CA LEU A 415 7.22 -26.13 0.98
C LEU A 415 6.04 -25.14 0.99
N LEU A 416 5.24 -25.18 2.05
CA LEU A 416 4.03 -24.39 2.24
C LEU A 416 4.11 -23.60 3.54
N VAL A 417 3.98 -22.28 3.47
CA VAL A 417 3.80 -21.43 4.66
C VAL A 417 2.37 -20.95 4.72
N ARG A 418 1.69 -21.27 5.81
CA ARG A 418 0.35 -20.78 6.08
C ARG A 418 0.26 -20.26 7.50
N GLY A 419 -0.38 -19.11 7.69
CA GLY A 419 -0.54 -18.55 9.02
C GLY A 419 -1.61 -17.49 9.14
N GLY A 420 -1.93 -17.18 10.38
CA GLY A 420 -2.85 -16.12 10.80
C GLY A 420 -2.63 -15.79 12.28
N GLY A 421 -3.62 -15.20 12.94
CA GLY A 421 -3.50 -14.80 14.35
C GLY A 421 -3.21 -15.95 15.32
N ASN A 422 -3.55 -17.20 14.96
CA ASN A 422 -3.32 -18.36 15.83
C ASN A 422 -1.91 -18.96 15.72
N GLY A 423 -1.11 -18.51 14.75
CA GLY A 423 0.23 -19.01 14.48
C GLY A 423 0.53 -19.21 12.99
N VAL A 424 1.81 -19.39 12.70
CA VAL A 424 2.34 -19.71 11.38
C VAL A 424 2.84 -21.16 11.37
N LYS A 425 2.49 -21.90 10.32
CA LYS A 425 2.96 -23.26 10.07
C LYS A 425 3.76 -23.33 8.79
N VAL A 426 4.86 -24.05 8.85
CA VAL A 426 5.67 -24.43 7.68
C VAL A 426 5.45 -25.91 7.43
N THR A 427 5.01 -26.28 6.23
CA THR A 427 4.77 -27.69 5.87
C THR A 427 5.65 -28.06 4.70
N LYS A 428 6.48 -29.09 4.89
CA LYS A 428 7.24 -29.74 3.82
C LYS A 428 6.60 -31.09 3.52
N ARG A 429 6.02 -31.23 2.33
CA ARG A 429 5.33 -32.46 1.88
C ARG A 429 5.85 -32.91 0.54
N ARG A 430 5.55 -34.14 0.13
CA ARG A 430 5.88 -34.63 -1.22
C ARG A 430 5.17 -33.78 -2.27
N ILE A 431 5.83 -33.54 -3.40
CA ILE A 431 5.25 -32.80 -4.54
C ILE A 431 4.24 -33.64 -5.34
N LEU A 432 4.23 -34.96 -5.11
CA LEU A 432 3.17 -35.85 -5.57
C LEU A 432 2.16 -36.01 -4.43
N GLY A 433 0.95 -35.51 -4.65
CA GLY A 433 -0.17 -35.57 -3.74
C GLY A 433 -1.13 -36.70 -4.07
N ASP A 434 -2.39 -36.54 -3.63
CA ASP A 434 -3.41 -37.57 -3.78
C ASP A 434 -3.93 -37.64 -5.23
N ASP A 435 -4.10 -38.87 -5.71
CA ASP A 435 -4.74 -39.16 -6.99
C ASP A 435 -6.20 -39.56 -6.72
N THR A 436 -7.14 -38.65 -6.99
CA THR A 436 -8.56 -38.81 -6.63
C THR A 436 -9.49 -38.34 -7.75
N ASP A 437 -10.59 -39.05 -7.97
CA ASP A 437 -11.62 -38.67 -8.94
C ASP A 437 -12.46 -37.45 -8.55
N GLY A 438 -12.20 -36.92 -7.35
CA GLY A 438 -12.76 -35.65 -6.89
C GLY A 438 -12.31 -34.43 -7.69
N VAL A 439 -11.14 -34.47 -8.35
CA VAL A 439 -10.65 -33.32 -9.15
C VAL A 439 -11.11 -33.38 -10.61
N ARG A 440 -11.03 -32.26 -11.32
CA ARG A 440 -11.15 -32.18 -12.78
C ARG A 440 -9.77 -31.98 -13.37
N PHE A 441 -9.42 -32.78 -14.36
CA PHE A 441 -8.13 -32.70 -15.04
C PHE A 441 -8.28 -33.04 -16.52
N SER A 442 -7.67 -32.24 -17.38
CA SER A 442 -7.48 -32.50 -18.81
C SER A 442 -6.16 -31.89 -19.24
N LEU A 443 -5.41 -32.61 -20.07
CA LEU A 443 -4.21 -32.10 -20.72
C LEU A 443 -4.58 -31.66 -22.13
N GLU A 444 -4.60 -30.36 -22.38
CA GLU A 444 -5.07 -29.79 -23.64
C GLU A 444 -3.95 -29.77 -24.69
N LYS A 445 -2.74 -29.40 -24.26
CA LYS A 445 -1.57 -29.39 -25.13
C LYS A 445 -0.32 -29.78 -24.34
N SER A 446 0.49 -30.62 -24.95
CA SER A 446 1.81 -30.96 -24.44
C SER A 446 2.75 -31.28 -25.58
N TRP A 447 4.00 -30.81 -25.46
CA TRP A 447 5.04 -31.09 -26.43
C TRP A 447 6.41 -31.12 -25.73
N GLN A 448 7.35 -31.80 -26.37
CA GLN A 448 8.75 -31.80 -26.00
C GLN A 448 9.56 -31.34 -27.22
N ARG A 449 10.40 -30.33 -27.06
CA ARG A 449 11.37 -29.86 -28.06
C ARG A 449 12.73 -29.88 -27.39
N ASP A 450 13.62 -30.74 -27.88
CA ASP A 450 14.92 -31.00 -27.25
C ASP A 450 14.78 -31.33 -25.76
N ARG A 451 15.23 -30.41 -24.91
CA ARG A 451 15.17 -30.50 -23.45
C ARG A 451 14.15 -29.54 -22.84
N THR A 452 13.32 -28.90 -23.65
CA THR A 452 12.22 -28.06 -23.20
C THR A 452 10.91 -28.85 -23.25
N VAL A 453 10.17 -28.85 -22.14
CA VAL A 453 8.89 -29.56 -22.01
C VAL A 453 7.78 -28.56 -21.73
N HIS A 454 6.71 -28.64 -22.52
CA HIS A 454 5.50 -27.86 -22.32
C HIS A 454 4.32 -28.74 -21.95
N ALA A 455 3.48 -28.22 -21.06
CA ALA A 455 2.21 -28.80 -20.65
C ALA A 455 1.25 -27.68 -20.27
N GLU A 456 0.05 -27.73 -20.83
CA GLU A 456 -1.06 -26.87 -20.43
C GLU A 456 -2.37 -27.64 -20.43
N GLY A 457 -3.31 -27.19 -19.60
CA GLY A 457 -4.64 -27.76 -19.56
C GLY A 457 -5.45 -27.37 -18.34
N VAL A 458 -6.52 -28.11 -18.11
CA VAL A 458 -7.47 -27.85 -17.03
C VAL A 458 -7.09 -28.67 -15.82
N PHE A 459 -7.01 -28.05 -14.64
CA PHE A 459 -6.90 -28.75 -13.36
C PHE A 459 -7.55 -27.91 -12.25
N PHE A 460 -8.66 -28.38 -11.68
CA PHE A 460 -9.29 -27.72 -10.53
C PHE A 460 -10.01 -28.70 -9.60
N LEU A 461 -10.34 -28.23 -8.39
CA LEU A 461 -11.14 -28.95 -7.41
C LEU A 461 -12.57 -28.36 -7.36
N PRO A 462 -13.61 -29.10 -7.80
CA PRO A 462 -15.00 -28.69 -7.66
C PRO A 462 -15.36 -28.30 -6.21
N GLY A 463 -16.26 -27.33 -6.06
CA GLY A 463 -16.59 -26.70 -4.77
C GLY A 463 -15.56 -25.68 -4.23
N ARG A 464 -14.35 -25.58 -4.80
CA ARG A 464 -13.33 -24.63 -4.31
C ARG A 464 -12.94 -23.59 -5.37
N ASN A 465 -13.28 -22.34 -5.14
CA ASN A 465 -13.03 -21.26 -6.09
C ASN A 465 -11.56 -21.17 -6.56
N ALA A 466 -11.38 -21.06 -7.87
CA ALA A 466 -10.15 -20.78 -8.59
C ALA A 466 -10.38 -19.62 -9.58
N ASP A 467 -10.85 -18.49 -9.08
CA ASP A 467 -11.19 -17.27 -9.82
C ASP A 467 -10.08 -16.22 -9.84
N LYS A 468 -8.95 -16.49 -9.18
CA LYS A 468 -7.75 -15.63 -9.15
C LYS A 468 -6.47 -16.46 -9.29
N LYS A 469 -5.40 -15.85 -9.84
CA LYS A 469 -4.09 -16.49 -10.11
C LYS A 469 -3.47 -17.20 -8.88
N GLY A 470 -3.77 -16.76 -7.65
CA GLY A 470 -3.22 -17.33 -6.41
C GLY A 470 -4.05 -18.41 -5.71
N HIS A 471 -5.24 -18.77 -6.22
CA HIS A 471 -6.12 -19.74 -5.53
C HIS A 471 -5.63 -21.20 -5.66
N ALA A 472 -4.83 -21.49 -6.67
CA ALA A 472 -4.20 -22.77 -6.91
C ALA A 472 -2.78 -22.56 -7.45
N HIS A 473 -1.85 -23.42 -7.05
CA HIS A 473 -0.48 -23.45 -7.56
C HIS A 473 -0.26 -24.76 -8.27
N TYR A 474 0.37 -24.72 -9.44
CA TYR A 474 0.55 -25.90 -10.28
C TYR A 474 2.04 -26.21 -10.43
N TYR A 475 2.35 -27.49 -10.55
CA TYR A 475 3.71 -27.97 -10.73
C TYR A 475 3.76 -29.04 -11.82
N LEU A 476 4.70 -28.89 -12.75
CA LEU A 476 5.09 -29.97 -13.65
C LEU A 476 6.07 -30.87 -12.89
N VAL A 477 5.76 -32.16 -12.79
CA VAL A 477 6.58 -33.12 -12.03
C VAL A 477 7.07 -34.23 -12.94
N LEU A 478 8.38 -34.43 -12.95
CA LEU A 478 9.05 -35.50 -13.69
C LEU A 478 9.64 -36.53 -12.72
N GLN A 479 9.04 -37.72 -12.70
CA GLN A 479 9.51 -38.85 -11.89
C GLN A 479 10.26 -39.85 -12.77
N GLY A 480 11.55 -40.03 -12.53
CA GLY A 480 12.41 -40.99 -13.22
C GLY A 480 13.21 -41.87 -12.26
N ARG A 481 14.08 -42.72 -12.81
CA ARG A 481 14.99 -43.57 -12.00
C ARG A 481 15.98 -42.76 -11.17
N ARG A 482 16.37 -41.57 -11.64
CA ARG A 482 17.36 -40.70 -10.99
C ARG A 482 16.77 -39.66 -10.03
N GLY A 483 15.45 -39.70 -9.80
CA GLY A 483 14.80 -38.80 -8.84
C GLY A 483 13.43 -38.30 -9.29
N CYS A 484 12.90 -37.37 -8.50
CA CYS A 484 11.68 -36.62 -8.77
C CYS A 484 12.04 -35.14 -8.83
N PHE A 485 11.65 -34.49 -9.91
CA PHE A 485 11.96 -33.09 -10.18
C PHE A 485 10.66 -32.34 -10.41
N SER A 486 10.57 -31.12 -9.90
CA SER A 486 9.37 -30.30 -10.02
C SER A 486 9.68 -28.88 -10.46
N PHE A 487 8.76 -28.32 -11.23
CA PHE A 487 8.89 -27.01 -11.84
C PHE A 487 7.57 -26.26 -11.68
N PRO A 488 7.58 -24.99 -11.26
CA PRO A 488 6.35 -24.21 -11.14
C PRO A 488 5.70 -24.00 -12.52
N LEU A 489 4.37 -24.10 -12.55
CA LEU A 489 3.52 -23.76 -13.68
C LEU A 489 2.69 -22.52 -13.33
N GLU A 490 2.21 -21.81 -14.35
CA GLU A 490 1.37 -20.64 -14.19
C GLU A 490 -0.12 -20.99 -14.22
N ALA A 491 -0.89 -20.35 -13.34
CA ALA A 491 -2.33 -20.29 -13.46
C ALA A 491 -2.71 -19.20 -14.48
N ARG A 492 -3.48 -19.55 -15.51
CA ARG A 492 -3.94 -18.63 -16.55
C ARG A 492 -5.46 -18.57 -16.57
N LYS A 493 -6.00 -17.38 -16.84
CA LYS A 493 -7.45 -17.22 -17.05
C LYS A 493 -7.85 -17.89 -18.36
N ASN A 494 -8.61 -18.99 -18.33
CA ASN A 494 -9.19 -19.61 -19.51
C ASN A 494 -10.58 -20.18 -19.19
N THR A 495 -11.57 -19.29 -19.23
CA THR A 495 -12.96 -19.61 -18.89
C THR A 495 -13.52 -20.69 -19.82
N ALA A 496 -13.30 -20.60 -21.13
CA ALA A 496 -13.86 -21.53 -22.12
C ALA A 496 -13.42 -22.98 -21.88
N ALA A 497 -12.11 -23.23 -21.76
CA ALA A 497 -11.58 -24.58 -21.54
C ALA A 497 -12.07 -25.17 -20.20
N VAL A 498 -12.12 -24.36 -19.14
CA VAL A 498 -12.55 -24.82 -17.82
C VAL A 498 -14.06 -25.10 -17.78
N HIS A 499 -14.90 -24.31 -18.45
CA HIS A 499 -16.35 -24.51 -18.45
C HIS A 499 -16.76 -25.87 -19.03
N ALA A 500 -16.05 -26.39 -20.03
CA ALA A 500 -16.29 -27.71 -20.60
C ALA A 500 -16.18 -28.85 -19.55
N HIS A 501 -15.46 -28.60 -18.46
CA HIS A 501 -15.20 -29.59 -17.41
C HIS A 501 -16.09 -29.41 -16.16
N ARG A 502 -16.95 -28.38 -16.14
CA ARG A 502 -17.92 -28.16 -15.07
C ARG A 502 -19.09 -29.13 -15.22
N ARG A 503 -19.60 -29.63 -14.09
CA ARG A 503 -20.81 -30.47 -14.06
C ARG A 503 -22.01 -29.63 -13.64
N ARG A 504 -23.22 -30.08 -14.00
CA ARG A 504 -24.47 -29.50 -13.53
C ARG A 504 -24.50 -29.54 -11.99
N GLY A 505 -24.76 -28.39 -11.36
CA GLY A 505 -24.75 -28.24 -9.90
C GLY A 505 -23.42 -27.77 -9.30
N ASP A 506 -22.37 -27.58 -10.11
CA ASP A 506 -21.10 -27.02 -9.63
C ASP A 506 -21.21 -25.50 -9.41
N ILE A 507 -21.12 -25.08 -8.15
CA ILE A 507 -21.36 -23.71 -7.69
C ILE A 507 -20.12 -22.82 -7.67
N GLY A 508 -18.90 -23.38 -7.84
CA GLY A 508 -17.69 -22.58 -7.77
C GLY A 508 -17.34 -21.86 -9.08
N ALA A 509 -16.48 -20.85 -8.96
CA ALA A 509 -15.89 -20.13 -10.09
C ALA A 509 -14.44 -20.58 -10.30
N TYR A 510 -14.10 -21.03 -11.51
CA TYR A 510 -12.80 -21.63 -11.83
C TYR A 510 -12.04 -21.03 -13.02
N PRO A 511 -12.19 -19.74 -13.40
CA PRO A 511 -11.54 -19.25 -14.61
C PRO A 511 -10.01 -19.38 -14.60
N PHE A 512 -9.35 -19.48 -13.44
CA PHE A 512 -7.91 -19.78 -13.26
C PHE A 512 -7.61 -21.26 -12.93
N GLY A 513 -8.59 -22.15 -13.14
CA GLY A 513 -8.43 -23.61 -13.09
C GLY A 513 -7.67 -24.18 -14.30
N TYR A 514 -6.92 -23.34 -15.02
CA TYR A 514 -6.14 -23.70 -16.20
C TYR A 514 -4.67 -23.43 -15.91
N PHE A 515 -3.82 -24.43 -16.12
CA PHE A 515 -2.37 -24.35 -15.94
C PHE A 515 -1.67 -24.25 -17.29
N THR A 516 -0.52 -23.59 -17.33
CA THR A 516 0.42 -23.64 -18.47
C THR A 516 1.86 -23.51 -17.97
N THR A 517 2.84 -23.89 -18.79
CA THR A 517 4.23 -23.51 -18.51
C THR A 517 4.42 -22.00 -18.60
N PRO A 518 5.39 -21.43 -17.86
CA PRO A 518 5.67 -19.99 -17.92
C PRO A 518 5.77 -19.46 -19.36
N GLY A 519 5.02 -18.41 -19.65
CA GLY A 519 5.04 -17.73 -20.96
C GLY A 519 4.63 -18.57 -22.17
N ASP A 520 4.07 -19.76 -21.98
CA ASP A 520 3.82 -20.75 -23.04
C ASP A 520 5.09 -21.26 -23.78
N GLU A 521 6.27 -21.00 -23.23
CA GLU A 521 7.57 -21.32 -23.83
C GLU A 521 8.09 -22.71 -23.46
N GLY A 522 7.43 -23.38 -22.51
CA GLY A 522 7.90 -24.62 -21.91
C GLY A 522 8.87 -24.39 -20.75
N VAL A 523 9.31 -25.49 -20.14
CA VAL A 523 10.28 -25.48 -19.03
C VAL A 523 11.56 -26.17 -19.49
N ASP A 524 12.69 -25.51 -19.29
CA ASP A 524 14.01 -26.07 -19.59
C ASP A 524 14.39 -27.18 -18.60
N MET A 525 14.68 -28.37 -19.14
CA MET A 525 15.10 -29.56 -18.41
C MET A 525 16.58 -29.85 -18.58
N SER A 526 17.39 -28.91 -19.07
CA SER A 526 18.82 -29.10 -19.34
C SER A 526 19.61 -29.57 -18.12
N ALA A 527 19.25 -29.09 -16.92
CA ALA A 527 19.86 -29.52 -15.66
C ALA A 527 19.51 -30.97 -15.24
N LEU A 528 18.52 -31.61 -15.88
CA LEU A 528 18.11 -32.96 -15.51
C LEU A 528 19.00 -34.04 -16.14
N PRO A 529 19.20 -35.19 -15.49
CA PRO A 529 19.87 -36.31 -16.14
C PRO A 529 19.09 -36.85 -17.35
N SER A 530 19.80 -37.37 -18.35
CA SER A 530 19.17 -38.13 -19.45
C SER A 530 18.46 -39.37 -18.92
N GLY A 531 17.29 -39.69 -19.49
CA GLY A 531 16.48 -40.82 -19.07
C GLY A 531 15.00 -40.72 -19.45
N ARG A 532 14.22 -41.74 -19.06
CA ARG A 532 12.76 -41.76 -19.20
C ARG A 532 12.10 -41.29 -17.91
N TYR A 533 11.17 -40.35 -18.04
CA TYR A 533 10.43 -39.75 -16.94
C TYR A 533 8.92 -39.96 -17.14
N ARG A 534 8.21 -40.29 -16.05
CA ARG A 534 6.76 -40.17 -15.98
C ARG A 534 6.44 -38.71 -15.67
N MET A 535 5.56 -38.12 -16.47
CA MET A 535 5.15 -36.73 -16.32
C MET A 535 3.82 -36.66 -15.58
N TYR A 536 3.77 -35.80 -14.57
CA TYR A 536 2.57 -35.48 -13.80
C TYR A 536 2.39 -33.98 -13.73
N VAL A 537 1.15 -33.57 -13.47
CA VAL A 537 0.85 -32.21 -13.02
C VAL A 537 0.31 -32.34 -11.60
N SER A 538 0.85 -31.55 -10.68
CA SER A 538 0.36 -31.44 -9.31
C SER A 538 -0.31 -30.09 -9.12
N MET A 539 -1.48 -30.08 -8.46
CA MET A 539 -2.21 -28.88 -8.07
C MET A 539 -2.26 -28.79 -6.55
N SER A 540 -1.78 -27.66 -6.04
CA SER A 540 -1.78 -27.31 -4.64
C SER A 540 -2.84 -26.26 -4.37
N THR A 541 -3.87 -26.61 -3.60
CA THR A 541 -4.95 -25.69 -3.23
C THR A 541 -5.51 -26.03 -1.85
N GLY A 542 -5.82 -25.02 -1.05
CA GLY A 542 -6.46 -25.22 0.26
C GLY A 542 -5.69 -25.95 1.34
N GLY A 543 -4.39 -26.13 1.15
CA GLY A 543 -3.58 -26.97 2.03
C GLY A 543 -3.61 -28.45 1.65
N ALA A 544 -4.30 -28.83 0.57
CA ALA A 544 -4.19 -30.13 -0.06
C ALA A 544 -3.29 -30.06 -1.30
N LEU A 545 -2.82 -31.23 -1.75
CA LEU A 545 -2.07 -31.40 -2.98
C LEU A 545 -2.68 -32.58 -3.73
N PHE A 546 -2.99 -32.37 -5.00
CA PHE A 546 -3.56 -33.39 -5.88
C PHE A 546 -2.63 -33.58 -7.06
N THR A 547 -2.56 -34.79 -7.60
CA THR A 547 -1.68 -35.08 -8.73
C THR A 547 -2.41 -35.90 -9.77
N ARG A 548 -2.20 -35.56 -11.04
CA ARG A 548 -2.68 -36.35 -12.18
C ARG A 548 -1.55 -36.64 -13.16
N ARG A 549 -1.60 -37.83 -13.75
CA ARG A 549 -0.62 -38.25 -14.75
C ARG A 549 -0.88 -37.51 -16.07
N ALA A 550 0.16 -36.88 -16.59
CA ALA A 550 0.10 -36.08 -17.82
C ALA A 550 0.87 -36.71 -18.99
N GLY A 551 1.62 -37.79 -18.77
CA GLY A 551 2.24 -38.53 -19.87
C GLY A 551 3.60 -39.13 -19.53
N ARG A 552 4.49 -39.16 -20.53
CA ARG A 552 5.89 -39.60 -20.42
C ARG A 552 6.78 -38.70 -21.26
N VAL A 553 7.98 -38.43 -20.77
CA VAL A 553 9.00 -37.59 -21.41
C VAL A 553 10.30 -38.41 -21.49
N THR A 554 11.05 -38.29 -22.58
CA THR A 554 12.37 -38.93 -22.71
C THR A 554 13.43 -37.88 -23.00
N LEU A 555 14.30 -37.63 -22.03
CA LEU A 555 15.39 -36.67 -22.15
C LEU A 555 16.65 -37.36 -22.68
N ARG A 556 17.15 -36.91 -23.82
CA ARG A 556 18.37 -37.43 -24.46
C ARG A 556 19.58 -36.57 -24.07
N THR A 557 20.77 -37.16 -24.10
CA THR A 557 22.03 -36.43 -23.90
C THR A 557 22.23 -35.46 -25.07
N VAL A 558 22.48 -34.19 -24.78
CA VAL A 558 22.88 -33.21 -25.81
C VAL A 558 24.26 -33.63 -26.28
N ARG A 559 24.43 -33.83 -27.58
CA ARG A 559 25.74 -34.12 -28.18
C ARG A 559 26.57 -32.85 -28.27
#